data_AF-A0A8J8DE00-F1
#
_entry.id   AF-A0A8J8DE00-F1
#
_cell.length_a   1.000
_cell.length_b   1.000
_cell.length_c   1.000
_cell.angle_alpha   90.00
_cell.angle_beta   90.00
_cell.angle_gamma   90.00
#
_symmetry.space_group_name_H-M   'P 1'
#
loop_
_entity.id
_entity.type
_entity.pdbx_description
1 polymer ?
#
loop_
_entity_poly.entity_id
_entity_poly.type
_entity_poly.pdbx_seq_one_letter_code
_entity_poly.pdbx_strand_id
1 'polypeptide(L)'
;MTASPWKEVTNLKNDVLIVIPAYNEELTIGSIVLLSRKYGDVLVVDDGSSDRTSEIAKEAGAIVKRHERNMGKGQALRTAFEYALSRGYSIVITIDADGQHNPDEIPLLVEPIIKGEADIVIGSRY
;
A
#
# COMPACT_ATOMS: atom_id res chain seq x y z
N MET A 1 -31.58 -10.43 -3.12
CA MET A 1 -30.51 -9.63 -3.77
C MET A 1 -30.22 -8.45 -2.88
N THR A 2 -29.33 -8.61 -1.91
CA THR A 2 -28.85 -7.49 -1.08
C THR A 2 -27.76 -6.80 -1.86
N ALA A 3 -27.94 -5.51 -2.16
CA ALA A 3 -26.88 -4.70 -2.77
C ALA A 3 -25.63 -4.74 -1.88
N SER A 4 -24.45 -4.85 -2.49
CA SER A 4 -23.17 -4.83 -1.79
C SER A 4 -23.07 -3.54 -0.96
N PRO A 5 -22.71 -3.60 0.33
CA PRO A 5 -22.51 -2.40 1.15
C PRO A 5 -21.27 -1.59 0.71
N TRP A 6 -20.50 -2.11 -0.24
CA TRP A 6 -19.26 -1.54 -0.73
C TRP A 6 -19.50 -0.67 -1.96
N LYS A 7 -18.75 0.43 -2.03
CA LYS A 7 -18.71 1.28 -3.21
C LYS A 7 -18.20 0.47 -4.40
N GLU A 8 -18.94 0.51 -5.51
CA GLU A 8 -18.57 -0.19 -6.73
C GLU A 8 -17.20 0.33 -7.23
N VAL A 9 -16.29 -0.58 -7.57
CA VAL A 9 -14.97 -0.25 -8.10
C VAL A 9 -15.16 0.17 -9.56
N THR A 10 -14.94 1.46 -9.84
CA THR A 10 -15.24 2.06 -11.15
C THR A 10 -13.98 2.43 -11.92
N ASN A 11 -12.84 2.56 -11.22
CA ASN A 11 -11.52 2.77 -11.83
C ASN A 11 -10.41 2.17 -10.95
N LEU A 12 -9.88 1.02 -11.39
CA LEU A 12 -8.85 0.26 -10.68
C LEU A 12 -7.65 1.09 -10.21
N LYS A 13 -7.21 2.05 -11.03
CA LYS A 13 -6.00 2.81 -10.70
C LYS A 13 -6.23 3.84 -9.59
N ASN A 14 -7.46 4.31 -9.44
CA ASN A 14 -7.82 5.34 -8.46
C ASN A 14 -8.49 4.76 -7.20
N ASP A 15 -8.99 3.52 -7.27
CA ASP A 15 -9.70 2.85 -6.18
C ASP A 15 -8.76 1.98 -5.30
N VAL A 16 -7.54 1.70 -5.78
CA VAL A 16 -6.53 0.87 -5.10
C VAL A 16 -5.43 1.73 -4.47
N LEU A 17 -5.23 1.55 -3.16
CA LEU A 17 -4.09 2.10 -2.43
C LEU A 17 -3.11 0.99 -2.05
N ILE A 18 -1.87 1.10 -2.52
CA ILE A 18 -0.75 0.28 -2.07
C ILE A 18 -0.08 0.99 -0.88
N VAL A 19 -0.06 0.31 0.26
CA VAL A 19 0.52 0.78 1.51
C VAL A 19 1.85 0.08 1.74
N ILE A 20 2.88 0.88 1.97
CA ILE A 20 4.23 0.43 2.24
C ILE A 20 4.69 1.01 3.59
N PRO A 21 4.56 0.26 4.70
CA PRO A 21 5.22 0.62 5.94
C PRO A 21 6.74 0.52 5.76
N ALA A 22 7.49 1.55 6.16
CA ALA A 22 8.94 1.59 5.97
C ALA A 22 9.64 2.12 7.21
N TYR A 23 10.81 1.56 7.53
CA TYR A 23 11.71 2.05 8.57
C TYR A 23 13.15 1.71 8.20
N ASN A 24 13.91 2.71 7.77
CA ASN A 24 15.30 2.61 7.30
C ASN A 24 15.50 1.65 6.09
N GLU A 25 14.79 1.92 5.00
CA GLU A 25 14.71 1.11 3.79
C GLU A 25 15.20 1.89 2.54
N GLU A 26 16.16 2.79 2.69
CA GLU A 26 16.62 3.67 1.60
C GLU A 26 17.14 2.93 0.36
N LEU A 27 17.63 1.69 0.52
CA LEU A 27 18.19 0.88 -0.56
C LEU A 27 17.13 0.24 -1.46
N THR A 28 15.92 0.03 -0.93
CA THR A 28 14.87 -0.79 -1.56
C THR A 28 13.62 0.01 -1.88
N ILE A 29 13.29 1.02 -1.06
CA ILE A 29 11.99 1.72 -1.13
C ILE A 29 11.70 2.32 -2.50
N GLY A 30 12.71 2.85 -3.19
CA GLY A 30 12.54 3.48 -4.50
C GLY A 30 12.03 2.51 -5.57
N SER A 31 12.61 1.32 -5.65
CA SER A 31 12.23 0.32 -6.66
C SER A 31 10.84 -0.25 -6.37
N ILE A 32 10.53 -0.52 -5.10
CA ILE A 32 9.22 -1.03 -4.68
C ILE A 32 8.14 0.00 -5.03
N VAL A 33 8.34 1.28 -4.72
CA VAL A 33 7.40 2.34 -5.10
C VAL A 33 7.20 2.37 -6.62
N LEU A 34 8.27 2.39 -7.41
CA LEU A 34 8.18 2.46 -8.87
C LEU A 34 7.40 1.28 -9.46
N LEU A 35 7.62 0.07 -8.94
CA LEU A 35 6.90 -1.13 -9.39
C LEU A 35 5.43 -1.12 -8.94
N SER A 36 5.15 -0.78 -7.68
CA SER A 36 3.79 -0.73 -7.14
C SER A 36 2.91 0.32 -7.82
N ARG A 37 3.47 1.47 -8.23
CA ARG A 37 2.74 2.56 -8.91
C ARG A 37 2.11 2.18 -10.24
N LYS A 38 2.50 1.05 -10.84
CA LYS A 38 1.83 0.51 -12.03
C LYS A 38 0.36 0.15 -11.75
N TYR A 39 0.03 -0.17 -10.49
CA TYR A 39 -1.22 -0.81 -10.11
C TYR A 39 -2.16 0.05 -9.25
N GLY A 40 -1.71 1.20 -8.77
CA GLY A 40 -2.52 2.12 -7.97
C GLY A 40 -1.70 3.24 -7.34
N ASP A 41 -2.36 4.03 -6.48
CA ASP A 41 -1.67 5.03 -5.68
C ASP A 41 -0.81 4.36 -4.61
N VAL A 42 0.37 4.93 -4.33
CA VAL A 42 1.30 4.38 -3.33
C VAL A 42 1.40 5.34 -2.16
N LEU A 43 1.10 4.84 -0.97
CA LEU A 43 1.37 5.50 0.30
C LEU A 43 2.51 4.78 1.01
N VAL A 44 3.63 5.48 1.18
CA VAL A 44 4.69 5.07 2.10
C VAL A 44 4.40 5.70 3.46
N VAL A 45 4.32 4.87 4.49
CA VAL A 45 4.30 5.33 5.88
C VAL A 45 5.69 5.11 6.47
N ASP A 46 6.48 6.19 6.45
CA ASP A 46 7.81 6.22 7.05
C ASP A 46 7.69 6.33 8.58
N ASP A 47 8.02 5.26 9.28
CA ASP A 47 7.91 5.14 10.73
C ASP A 47 9.13 5.78 11.44
N GLY A 48 9.47 7.01 11.06
CA GLY A 48 10.54 7.79 11.69
C GLY A 48 11.96 7.35 11.33
N SER A 49 12.20 7.01 10.06
CA SER A 49 13.53 6.60 9.56
C SER A 49 14.59 7.68 9.75
N SER A 50 15.81 7.28 10.07
CA SER A 50 16.98 8.18 10.18
C SER A 50 17.74 8.36 8.85
N ASP A 51 17.39 7.58 7.83
CA ASP A 51 18.04 7.54 6.52
C ASP A 51 17.21 8.28 5.45
N ARG A 52 17.53 8.07 4.17
CA ARG A 52 16.86 8.74 3.04
C ARG A 52 15.55 8.10 2.60
N THR A 53 14.98 7.15 3.36
CA THR A 53 13.75 6.41 2.98
C THR A 53 12.61 7.34 2.52
N SER A 54 12.29 8.35 3.33
CA SER A 54 11.23 9.33 3.01
C SER A 54 11.50 10.13 1.74
N GLU A 55 12.75 10.52 1.53
CA GLU A 55 13.17 11.33 0.38
C GLU A 55 13.03 10.51 -0.91
N ILE A 56 13.62 9.32 -0.92
CA ILE A 56 13.62 8.40 -2.07
C ILE A 56 12.19 7.97 -2.41
N ALA A 57 11.35 7.69 -1.42
CA ALA A 57 9.94 7.37 -1.63
C ALA A 57 9.19 8.51 -2.34
N LYS A 58 9.40 9.77 -1.92
CA LYS A 58 8.80 10.95 -2.58
C LYS A 58 9.31 11.12 -4.00
N GLU A 59 10.60 10.96 -4.22
CA GLU A 59 11.22 11.07 -5.55
C GLU A 59 10.71 9.99 -6.52
N ALA A 60 10.47 8.78 -6.03
CA ALA A 60 9.81 7.71 -6.78
C ALA A 60 8.30 7.97 -7.03
N GLY A 61 7.75 9.01 -6.41
CA GLY A 61 6.40 9.51 -6.59
C GLY A 61 5.35 8.85 -5.71
N ALA A 62 5.74 8.34 -4.55
CA ALA A 62 4.79 7.97 -3.50
C ALA A 62 4.26 9.20 -2.75
N ILE A 63 3.05 9.07 -2.23
CA ILE A 63 2.59 9.88 -1.11
C ILE A 63 3.35 9.40 0.13
N VAL A 64 3.88 10.32 0.93
CA VAL A 64 4.62 9.96 2.16
C VAL A 64 3.97 10.57 3.38
N LYS A 65 3.62 9.72 4.34
CA LYS A 65 3.30 10.11 5.72
C LYS A 65 4.45 9.67 6.61
N ARG A 66 5.02 10.60 7.38
CA ARG A 66 6.16 10.32 8.25
C ARG A 66 5.76 10.49 9.70
N HIS A 67 6.08 9.49 10.53
CA HIS A 67 6.01 9.60 11.99
C HIS A 67 7.23 10.33 12.54
N GLU A 68 7.08 11.02 13.67
CA GLU A 68 8.20 11.75 14.31
C GLU A 68 9.28 10.81 14.84
N ARG A 69 8.91 9.58 15.20
CA ARG A 69 9.78 8.52 15.70
C ARG A 69 9.19 7.17 15.32
N ASN A 70 9.95 6.10 15.48
CA ASN A 70 9.46 4.74 15.31
C ASN A 70 8.34 4.42 16.31
N MET A 71 7.15 4.12 15.78
CA MET A 71 5.94 3.75 16.51
C MET A 71 5.55 2.28 16.31
N GLY A 72 6.25 1.56 15.43
CA GLY A 72 6.02 0.19 15.04
C GLY A 72 5.13 0.03 13.80
N LYS A 73 5.33 -1.08 13.07
CA LYS A 73 4.59 -1.44 11.84
C LYS A 73 3.07 -1.38 11.99
N GLY A 74 2.54 -1.82 13.13
CA GLY A 74 1.10 -1.79 13.40
C GLY A 74 0.54 -0.36 13.43
N GLN A 75 1.28 0.60 13.99
CA GLN A 75 0.89 2.00 13.97
C GLN A 75 0.98 2.59 12.55
N ALA A 76 2.02 2.23 11.80
CA ALA A 76 2.16 2.64 10.40
C ALA A 76 0.98 2.15 9.54
N LEU A 77 0.58 0.89 9.70
CA LEU A 77 -0.60 0.32 9.03
C LEU A 77 -1.88 1.03 9.45
N ARG A 78 -2.06 1.33 10.74
CA ARG A 78 -3.22 2.08 11.22
C ARG A 78 -3.31 3.47 10.55
N THR A 79 -2.20 4.20 10.51
CA THR A 79 -2.13 5.50 9.82
C THR A 79 -2.46 5.38 8.34
N ALA A 80 -2.06 4.30 7.69
CA ALA A 80 -2.39 4.03 6.31
C ALA A 80 -3.88 3.74 6.08
N PHE A 81 -4.50 2.92 6.94
CA PHE A 81 -5.93 2.63 6.84
C PHE A 81 -6.79 3.88 7.11
N GLU A 82 -6.42 4.70 8.10
CA GLU A 82 -7.07 5.99 8.35
C GLU A 82 -6.95 6.91 7.12
N TYR A 83 -5.79 6.95 6.48
CA TYR A 83 -5.61 7.67 5.22
C TYR A 83 -6.51 7.11 4.11
N ALA A 84 -6.52 5.79 3.92
CA ALA A 84 -7.30 5.11 2.89
C ALA A 84 -8.79 5.46 3.00
N LEU A 85 -9.34 5.35 4.22
CA LEU A 85 -10.72 5.70 4.53
C LEU A 85 -11.00 7.18 4.27
N SER A 86 -10.12 8.08 4.72
CA SER A 86 -10.30 9.53 4.53
C SER A 86 -10.29 9.97 3.06
N ARG A 87 -9.70 9.16 2.18
CA ARG A 87 -9.58 9.42 0.74
C ARG A 87 -10.55 8.60 -0.11
N GLY A 88 -11.32 7.71 0.51
CA GLY A 88 -12.35 6.91 -0.15
C GLY A 88 -11.82 5.82 -1.08
N TYR A 89 -10.65 5.26 -0.77
CA TYR A 89 -10.15 4.06 -1.47
C TYR A 89 -11.02 2.85 -1.13
N SER A 90 -11.26 1.98 -2.12
CA SER A 90 -12.06 0.76 -1.97
C SER A 90 -11.21 -0.47 -1.68
N ILE A 91 -9.94 -0.47 -2.11
CA ILE A 91 -9.03 -1.61 -1.95
C ILE A 91 -7.72 -1.10 -1.34
N VAL A 92 -7.25 -1.79 -0.30
CA VAL A 92 -5.92 -1.57 0.28
C VAL A 92 -5.09 -2.81 0.10
N ILE A 93 -3.87 -2.63 -0.41
CA ILE A 93 -2.85 -3.67 -0.49
C ILE A 93 -1.73 -3.29 0.45
N THR A 94 -1.25 -4.21 1.26
CA THR A 94 -0.08 -3.99 2.10
C THR A 94 1.10 -4.77 1.53
N ILE A 95 2.23 -4.09 1.34
CA ILE A 95 3.49 -4.69 0.90
C ILE A 95 4.64 -4.16 1.76
N ASP A 96 5.59 -5.02 2.11
CA ASP A 96 6.74 -4.62 2.92
C ASP A 96 7.83 -3.94 2.08
N ALA A 97 8.56 -3.01 2.71
CA ALA A 97 9.60 -2.21 2.09
C ALA A 97 10.95 -2.94 1.90
N ASP A 98 11.09 -4.18 2.38
CA ASP A 98 12.34 -4.95 2.37
C ASP A 98 12.63 -5.65 1.02
N GLY A 99 11.70 -5.58 0.07
CA GLY A 99 11.82 -6.18 -1.26
C GLY A 99 11.59 -7.69 -1.31
N GLN A 100 11.09 -8.32 -0.24
CA GLN A 100 10.78 -9.76 -0.24
C GLN A 100 9.52 -10.12 -1.03
N HIS A 101 8.64 -9.14 -1.25
CA HIS A 101 7.42 -9.29 -2.03
C HIS A 101 7.61 -8.76 -3.45
N ASN A 102 7.06 -9.46 -4.44
CA ASN A 102 7.07 -9.00 -5.83
C ASN A 102 5.84 -8.11 -6.11
N PRO A 103 6.00 -6.78 -6.33
CA PRO A 103 4.86 -5.91 -6.61
C PRO A 103 4.13 -6.27 -7.91
N ASP A 104 4.76 -6.98 -8.85
CA ASP A 104 4.10 -7.38 -10.08
C ASP A 104 3.02 -8.48 -9.85
N GLU A 105 2.94 -9.06 -8.65
CA GLU A 105 1.88 -10.00 -8.24
C GLU A 105 0.62 -9.31 -7.69
N ILE A 106 0.65 -7.99 -7.50
CA ILE A 106 -0.50 -7.20 -7.04
C ILE A 106 -1.79 -7.53 -7.80
N PRO A 107 -1.82 -7.63 -9.14
CA PRO A 107 -3.04 -7.98 -9.87
C PRO A 107 -3.71 -9.28 -9.41
N LEU A 108 -2.93 -10.29 -9.02
CA LEU A 108 -3.45 -11.58 -8.55
C LEU A 108 -4.19 -11.44 -7.22
N LEU A 109 -3.78 -10.49 -6.38
CA LEU A 109 -4.43 -10.22 -5.09
C LEU A 109 -5.69 -9.37 -5.24
N VAL A 110 -5.70 -8.45 -6.21
CA VAL A 110 -6.82 -7.51 -6.41
C VAL A 110 -7.97 -8.17 -7.19
N GLU A 111 -7.67 -9.08 -8.12
CA GLU A 111 -8.67 -9.69 -9.00
C GLU A 111 -9.85 -10.37 -8.25
N PRO A 112 -9.63 -11.20 -7.20
CA PRO A 112 -10.74 -11.79 -6.45
C PRO A 112 -11.61 -10.76 -5.71
N ILE A 113 -11.00 -9.65 -5.27
CA ILE A 113 -11.73 -8.54 -4.63
C ILE A 113 -12.65 -7.85 -5.64
N ILE A 114 -12.13 -7.53 -6.84
CA ILE A 114 -12.90 -6.87 -7.90
C ILE A 114 -14.08 -7.74 -8.34
N LYS A 115 -13.87 -9.05 -8.46
CA LYS A 115 -14.93 -9.99 -8.86
C LYS A 115 -15.97 -10.24 -7.77
N GLY A 116 -15.77 -9.71 -6.57
CA GLY A 116 -16.63 -9.96 -5.42
C GLY A 116 -16.54 -11.41 -4.92
N GLU A 117 -15.43 -12.10 -5.19
CA GLU A 117 -15.17 -13.48 -4.78
C GLU A 117 -14.58 -13.55 -3.37
N ALA A 118 -13.94 -12.48 -2.90
CA ALA A 118 -13.35 -12.38 -1.57
C ALA A 118 -13.39 -10.94 -1.02
N ASP A 119 -13.40 -10.80 0.31
CA ASP A 119 -13.19 -9.52 1.00
C ASP A 119 -11.72 -9.34 1.44
N ILE A 120 -10.98 -10.44 1.60
CA ILE A 120 -9.56 -10.48 2.00
C ILE A 120 -8.84 -11.52 1.16
N VAL A 121 -7.70 -11.14 0.58
CA VAL A 121 -6.80 -12.03 -0.15
C VAL A 121 -5.42 -11.97 0.50
N ILE A 122 -4.79 -13.13 0.67
CA ILE A 122 -3.48 -13.27 1.33
C ILE A 122 -2.51 -13.87 0.32
N GLY A 123 -1.36 -13.22 0.12
CA GLY A 123 -0.23 -13.81 -0.60
C GLY A 123 0.38 -14.95 0.22
N SER A 124 0.36 -16.17 -0.31
CA SER A 124 0.95 -17.37 0.31
C SER A 124 2.20 -17.81 -0.44
N ARG A 125 3.21 -18.29 0.29
CA ARG A 125 4.40 -18.97 -0.26
C ARG A 125 4.25 -20.50 -0.30
N TYR A 126 3.11 -21.02 0.14
CA TYR A 126 2.76 -22.44 0.26
C TYR A 126 1.54 -22.77 -0.58
#